data_AF-A0A7C5QP77-F1
#
_entry.id   AF-A0A7C5QP77-F1
#
_cell.length_a   1.000
_cell.length_b   1.000
_cell.length_c   1.000
_cell.angle_alpha   90.00
_cell.angle_beta   90.00
_cell.angle_gamma   90.00
#
_symmetry.space_group_name_H-M   'P 1'
#
loop_
_entity.id
_entity.type
_entity.pdbx_description
1 polymer ?
#
loop_
_entity_poly.entity_id
_entity_poly.type
_entity_poly.pdbx_seq_one_letter_code
_entity_poly.pdbx_strand_id
1 'polypeptide(L)'
;MAQKLEMFCYQCSQTAGGTGCTVQGVCGKTATVARLQDNLLLATKGMAAYLYHARELGYTDPEIDAFLERAFYATFTNVNFDAEDFVALAVEAGEMNLRTMRLLKKAHIEAYGEPEPTRVQTG
;
A
#
# COMPACT_ATOMS: atom_id res chain seq x y z
N MET A 1 -6.71 26.67 7.18
CA MET A 1 -5.26 26.94 7.33
C MET A 1 -4.52 25.71 6.88
N ALA A 2 -3.64 25.81 5.89
CA ALA A 2 -2.80 24.68 5.48
C ALA A 2 -1.83 24.37 6.63
N GLN A 3 -1.98 23.20 7.24
CA GLN A 3 -1.02 22.73 8.24
C GLN A 3 0.34 22.56 7.57
N LYS A 4 1.40 23.11 8.16
CA LYS A 4 2.76 22.97 7.64
C LYS A 4 3.16 21.50 7.72
N LEU A 5 3.56 20.92 6.59
CA LEU A 5 3.96 19.52 6.51
C LEU A 5 5.38 19.36 7.06
N GLU A 6 5.49 18.93 8.31
CA GLU A 6 6.77 18.66 8.96
C GLU A 6 7.35 17.32 8.49
N MET A 7 8.68 17.25 8.36
CA MET A 7 9.38 16.03 7.96
C MET A 7 9.38 15.01 9.10
N PHE A 8 9.05 13.76 8.77
CA PHE A 8 9.35 12.61 9.60
C PHE A 8 9.53 11.38 8.72
N CYS A 9 10.75 10.87 8.56
CA CYS A 9 11.04 9.70 7.73
C CYS A 9 11.94 8.71 8.49
N TYR A 10 11.47 7.48 8.65
CA TYR A 10 12.17 6.38 9.34
C TYR A 10 12.33 5.15 8.43
N GLN A 11 12.30 5.35 7.12
CA GLN A 11 12.21 4.28 6.13
C GLN A 11 13.53 3.56 5.84
N CYS A 12 14.69 4.07 6.27
CA CYS A 12 15.99 3.46 6.01
C CYS A 12 16.91 3.44 7.24
N SER A 13 17.94 2.61 7.20
CA SER A 13 18.94 2.50 8.29
C SER A 13 19.89 3.70 8.37
N GLN A 14 19.94 4.54 7.34
CA GLN A 14 20.83 5.71 7.26
C GLN A 14 20.16 7.00 7.74
N THR A 15 19.07 6.92 8.50
CA THR A 15 18.38 8.12 9.01
C THR A 15 19.31 9.02 9.83
N ALA A 16 19.00 10.32 9.86
CA ALA A 16 19.77 11.28 10.65
C ALA A 16 19.82 10.82 12.12
N GLY A 17 21.03 10.65 12.66
CA GLY A 17 21.24 10.16 14.03
C GLY A 17 20.68 8.77 14.32
N GLY A 18 20.34 7.97 13.30
CA GLY A 18 19.80 6.62 13.46
C GLY A 18 18.39 6.53 14.07
N THR A 19 17.66 7.65 14.18
CA THR A 19 16.34 7.70 14.84
C THR A 19 15.22 8.13 13.88
N GLY A 20 15.55 8.89 12.84
CA GLY A 20 14.60 9.39 11.86
C GLY A 20 15.05 10.74 11.30
N CYS A 21 14.75 11.01 10.04
CA CYS A 21 14.96 12.33 9.46
C CYS A 21 13.77 13.23 9.84
N THR A 22 14.02 14.36 10.49
CA THR A 22 12.97 15.29 11.00
C THR A 22 12.98 16.67 10.36
N VAL A 23 14.00 16.99 9.55
CA VAL A 23 14.10 18.27 8.81
C VAL A 23 14.03 18.00 7.31
N GLN A 24 14.93 17.16 6.80
CA GLN A 24 14.94 16.62 5.45
C GLN A 24 15.56 15.22 5.48
N GLY A 25 15.21 14.36 4.52
CA GLY A 25 15.88 13.08 4.37
C GLY A 25 17.37 13.27 4.11
N VAL A 26 18.23 12.45 4.71
CA VAL A 26 19.68 12.49 4.41
C VAL A 26 19.97 12.23 2.92
N CYS A 27 19.03 11.60 2.23
CA CYS A 27 19.02 11.35 0.79
C CYS A 27 18.45 12.50 -0.06
N GLY A 28 18.07 13.62 0.55
CA GLY A 28 17.44 14.75 -0.13
C GLY A 28 15.91 14.68 -0.21
N LYS A 29 15.28 13.56 0.18
CA LYS A 29 13.82 13.39 0.17
C LYS A 29 13.10 14.47 0.99
N THR A 30 12.04 15.03 0.43
CA THR A 30 11.20 16.06 1.06
C THR A 30 10.08 15.46 1.92
N ALA A 31 9.48 16.26 2.81
CA ALA A 31 8.41 15.79 3.70
C ALA A 31 7.20 15.26 2.91
N THR A 32 6.86 15.93 1.80
CA THR A 32 5.77 15.53 0.89
C THR A 32 6.00 14.14 0.33
N VAL A 33 7.17 13.90 -0.25
CA VAL A 33 7.50 12.60 -0.86
C VAL A 33 7.55 11.50 0.20
N ALA A 34 8.08 11.78 1.40
CA ALA A 34 8.06 10.81 2.51
C ALA A 34 6.63 10.37 2.86
N ARG A 35 5.69 11.32 2.95
CA ARG A 35 4.28 11.03 3.22
C ARG A 35 3.58 10.31 2.08
N LEU A 36 3.89 10.63 0.83
CA LEU A 36 3.36 9.92 -0.34
C LEU A 36 3.86 8.47 -0.39
N GLN A 37 5.14 8.23 -0.09
CA GLN A 37 5.69 6.87 0.05
C GLN A 37 5.01 6.10 1.19
N ASP A 38 4.78 6.73 2.35
CA ASP A 38 4.05 6.10 3.45
C ASP A 38 2.60 5.74 3.05
N ASN A 39 1.91 6.63 2.34
CA ASN A 39 0.57 6.38 1.83
C ASN A 39 0.53 5.17 0.89
N LEU A 40 1.45 5.11 -0.07
CA LEU A 40 1.56 3.97 -1.00
C LEU A 40 1.85 2.66 -0.24
N LEU A 41 2.75 2.68 0.75
CA LEU A 41 3.05 1.51 1.59
C LEU A 41 1.84 1.04 2.42
N LEU A 42 1.00 1.94 2.91
CA LEU A 42 -0.22 1.57 3.63
C LEU A 42 -1.24 0.93 2.69
N ALA A 43 -1.41 1.47 1.49
CA ALA A 43 -2.29 0.89 0.48
C ALA A 43 -1.83 -0.52 0.08
N THR A 44 -0.53 -0.71 -0.21
CA THR A 44 0.00 -2.02 -0.60
C THR A 44 -0.07 -3.05 0.51
N LYS A 45 0.06 -2.65 1.79
CA LYS A 45 -0.18 -3.56 2.93
C LYS A 45 -1.62 -4.08 2.97
N GLY A 46 -2.60 -3.20 2.77
CA GLY A 46 -4.02 -3.59 2.72
C GLY A 46 -4.29 -4.55 1.56
N MET A 47 -3.75 -4.25 0.38
CA MET A 47 -3.83 -5.14 -0.79
C MET A 47 -3.19 -6.50 -0.51
N ALA A 48 -1.99 -6.53 0.06
CA ALA A 48 -1.29 -7.77 0.38
C ALA A 48 -2.09 -8.65 1.36
N ALA A 49 -2.81 -8.05 2.32
CA ALA A 49 -3.67 -8.79 3.24
C ALA A 49 -4.84 -9.49 2.50
N TYR A 50 -5.53 -8.77 1.61
CA TYR A 50 -6.60 -9.37 0.81
C TYR A 50 -6.08 -10.44 -0.16
N LEU A 51 -4.94 -10.17 -0.81
CA LEU A 51 -4.33 -11.10 -1.74
C LEU A 51 -3.84 -12.37 -1.04
N TYR A 52 -3.30 -12.25 0.18
CA TYR A 52 -2.92 -13.40 1.00
C TYR A 52 -4.12 -14.33 1.23
N HIS A 53 -5.26 -13.79 1.66
CA HIS A 53 -6.48 -14.60 1.85
C HIS A 53 -7.01 -15.21 0.54
N ALA A 54 -6.90 -14.52 -0.60
CA ALA A 54 -7.27 -15.09 -1.89
C ALA A 54 -6.36 -16.28 -2.26
N ARG A 55 -5.05 -16.17 -1.96
CA ARG A 55 -4.06 -17.23 -2.21
C ARG A 55 -4.25 -18.46 -1.34
N GLU A 56 -4.68 -18.30 -0.09
CA GLU A 56 -5.05 -19.44 0.77
C GLU A 56 -6.19 -20.27 0.17
N LEU A 57 -7.00 -19.68 -0.71
CA LEU A 57 -8.08 -20.35 -1.46
C LEU A 57 -7.64 -20.78 -2.87
N GLY A 58 -6.37 -20.60 -3.24
CA GLY A 58 -5.81 -20.99 -4.55
C GLY A 58 -5.94 -19.93 -5.65
N TYR A 59 -6.30 -18.68 -5.32
CA TYR A 59 -6.48 -17.60 -6.31
C TYR A 59 -5.29 -16.64 -6.30
N THR A 60 -4.83 -16.28 -7.49
CA THR A 60 -3.76 -15.28 -7.68
C THR A 60 -4.04 -14.45 -8.93
N ASP A 61 -3.38 -13.30 -9.03
CA ASP A 61 -3.49 -12.39 -10.18
C ASP A 61 -2.13 -11.73 -10.47
N PRO A 62 -1.46 -12.09 -11.59
CA PRO A 62 -0.14 -11.57 -11.91
C PRO A 62 -0.06 -10.05 -12.05
N GLU A 63 -1.16 -9.37 -12.39
CA GLU A 63 -1.16 -7.91 -12.50
C GLU A 63 -1.13 -7.24 -11.12
N ILE A 64 -1.81 -7.81 -10.13
CA ILE A 64 -1.74 -7.34 -8.74
C ILE A 64 -0.31 -7.54 -8.22
N ASP A 65 0.29 -8.69 -8.50
CA ASP A 65 1.66 -9.02 -8.11
C ASP A 65 2.69 -8.06 -8.73
N ALA A 66 2.61 -7.87 -10.04
CA ALA A 66 3.47 -6.93 -10.76
C ALA A 66 3.32 -5.48 -10.26
N PHE A 67 2.11 -5.07 -9.88
CA PHE A 67 1.90 -3.77 -9.26
C PHE A 67 2.55 -3.68 -7.88
N LEU A 68 2.37 -4.68 -7.01
CA LEU A 68 2.98 -4.69 -5.68
C LEU A 68 4.51 -4.59 -5.77
N GLU A 69 5.13 -5.34 -6.68
CA GLU A 69 6.58 -5.28 -6.95
C GLU A 69 7.03 -3.87 -7.38
N ARG A 70 6.32 -3.25 -8.33
CA ARG A 70 6.62 -1.87 -8.77
C ARG A 70 6.46 -0.86 -7.65
N ALA A 71 5.38 -0.95 -6.86
CA ALA A 71 5.13 -0.05 -5.76
C ALA A 71 6.21 -0.17 -4.68
N PHE A 72 6.63 -1.39 -4.31
CA PHE A 72 7.73 -1.60 -3.39
C PHE A 72 9.05 -1.03 -3.93
N TYR A 73 9.35 -1.27 -5.21
CA TYR A 73 10.55 -0.74 -5.85
C TYR A 73 10.59 0.79 -5.82
N ALA A 74 9.48 1.46 -6.15
CA ALA A 74 9.39 2.92 -6.11
C ALA A 74 9.63 3.48 -4.70
N THR A 75 9.21 2.77 -3.65
CA THR A 75 9.40 3.19 -2.25
C THR A 75 10.79 2.86 -1.68
N PHE A 76 11.64 2.19 -2.44
CA PHE A 76 12.98 1.82 -1.96
C PHE A 76 13.88 3.06 -1.85
N THR A 77 14.88 2.98 -0.97
CA THR A 77 15.73 4.15 -0.67
C THR A 77 16.51 4.57 -1.91
N ASN A 78 16.47 5.87 -2.22
CA ASN A 78 17.17 6.50 -3.36
C ASN A 78 16.73 6.03 -4.74
N VAL A 79 15.50 5.50 -4.88
CA VAL A 79 14.95 5.07 -6.18
C VAL A 79 14.12 6.17 -6.83
N ASN A 80 13.03 6.60 -6.19
CA ASN A 80 12.14 7.62 -6.74
C ASN A 80 11.82 8.69 -5.68
N PHE A 81 12.01 9.96 -6.03
CA PHE A 81 11.64 11.12 -5.21
C PHE A 81 10.74 12.13 -5.95
N ASP A 82 10.14 11.74 -7.06
CA ASP A 82 9.18 12.54 -7.81
C ASP A 82 7.79 12.45 -7.18
N ALA A 83 7.18 13.59 -6.87
CA ALA A 83 5.92 13.61 -6.13
C ALA A 83 4.73 13.23 -7.02
N GLU A 84 4.75 13.68 -8.27
CA GLU A 84 3.75 13.44 -9.29
C GLU A 84 3.66 11.93 -9.62
N ASP A 85 4.80 11.25 -9.72
CA ASP A 85 4.87 9.79 -9.87
C ASP A 85 4.19 9.07 -8.71
N PHE A 86 4.43 9.49 -7.45
CA PHE A 86 3.77 8.85 -6.31
C PHE A 86 2.27 9.15 -6.25
N VAL A 87 1.82 10.30 -6.74
CA VAL A 87 0.38 10.57 -6.88
C VAL A 87 -0.22 9.62 -7.92
N ALA A 88 0.44 9.43 -9.07
CA ALA A 88 -0.02 8.50 -10.09
C ALA A 88 -0.07 7.05 -9.56
N LEU A 89 0.99 6.60 -8.87
CA LEU A 89 1.04 5.29 -8.21
C LEU A 89 -0.04 5.13 -7.14
N ALA A 90 -0.39 6.19 -6.40
CA ALA A 90 -1.45 6.13 -5.40
C ALA A 90 -2.83 5.96 -6.04
N VAL A 91 -3.08 6.57 -7.18
CA VAL A 91 -4.32 6.37 -7.95
C VAL A 91 -4.38 4.94 -8.49
N GLU A 92 -3.29 4.46 -9.11
CA GLU A 92 -3.18 3.08 -9.60
C GLU A 92 -3.33 2.06 -8.45
N ALA A 93 -2.79 2.36 -7.26
CA ALA A 93 -2.99 1.52 -6.07
C ALA A 93 -4.47 1.36 -5.70
N GLY A 94 -5.27 2.43 -5.84
CA GLY A 94 -6.71 2.37 -5.63
C GLY A 94 -7.41 1.41 -6.61
N GLU A 95 -7.04 1.46 -7.89
CA GLU A 95 -7.57 0.57 -8.93
C GLU A 95 -7.17 -0.88 -8.69
N MET A 96 -5.90 -1.11 -8.34
CA MET A 96 -5.40 -2.45 -8.03
C MET A 96 -6.01 -3.01 -6.75
N ASN A 97 -6.26 -2.18 -5.74
CA ASN A 97 -6.97 -2.62 -4.53
C ASN A 97 -8.41 -3.06 -4.83
N LEU A 98 -9.14 -2.34 -5.69
CA LEU A 98 -10.46 -2.78 -6.17
C LEU A 98 -10.36 -4.12 -6.92
N ARG A 99 -9.29 -4.35 -7.68
CA ARG A 99 -9.04 -5.64 -8.33
C ARG A 99 -8.78 -6.74 -7.31
N THR A 100 -7.96 -6.49 -6.28
CA THR A 100 -7.68 -7.46 -5.21
C THR A 100 -8.94 -7.83 -4.43
N MET A 101 -9.76 -6.85 -4.04
CA MET A 101 -11.02 -7.12 -3.35
C MET A 101 -12.00 -7.93 -4.20
N ARG A 102 -12.06 -7.67 -5.52
CA ARG A 102 -12.86 -8.49 -6.45
C ARG A 102 -12.34 -9.93 -6.54
N LEU A 103 -11.02 -10.13 -6.59
CA LEU A 103 -10.42 -11.46 -6.57
C LEU A 103 -10.78 -12.21 -5.29
N LEU A 104 -10.64 -11.57 -4.13
CA LEU A 104 -11.00 -12.19 -2.85
C LEU A 104 -12.51 -12.48 -2.75
N LYS A 105 -13.37 -11.56 -3.23
CA LYS A 105 -14.82 -11.81 -3.32
C LYS A 105 -15.11 -13.07 -4.15
N LYS A 106 -14.51 -13.18 -5.34
CA LYS A 106 -14.64 -14.36 -6.20
C LYS A 106 -14.21 -15.63 -5.46
N ALA A 107 -13.04 -15.60 -4.84
CA ALA A 107 -12.51 -16.74 -4.10
C ALA A 107 -13.47 -17.20 -2.98
N HIS A 108 -14.01 -16.27 -2.19
CA HIS A 108 -15.00 -16.59 -1.16
C HIS A 108 -16.29 -17.17 -1.72
N ILE A 109 -16.84 -16.60 -2.81
CA ILE A 109 -18.09 -17.09 -3.40
C ILE A 109 -17.91 -18.50 -3.96
N GLU A 110 -16.81 -18.77 -4.66
CA GLU A 110 -16.54 -20.08 -5.25
C GLU A 110 -16.23 -21.13 -4.18
N ALA A 111 -15.62 -20.74 -3.05
CA ALA A 111 -15.30 -21.66 -1.95
C ALA A 111 -16.47 -21.91 -0.98
N TYR A 112 -17.28 -20.88 -0.68
CA TYR A 112 -18.24 -20.90 0.43
C TYR A 112 -19.68 -20.55 0.04
N GLY A 113 -19.92 -20.16 -1.21
CA GLY A 113 -21.21 -19.67 -1.68
C GLY A 113 -21.37 -18.15 -1.55
N GLU A 114 -22.34 -17.60 -2.29
CA GLU A 114 -22.64 -16.16 -2.23
C GLU A 114 -23.37 -15.81 -0.93
N PRO A 115 -22.93 -14.78 -0.17
CA PRO A 115 -23.59 -14.39 1.06
C PRO A 115 -25.04 -13.93 0.83
N GLU A 116 -25.97 -14.49 1.60
CA GLU A 116 -27.39 -14.10 1.60
C GLU A 116 -27.82 -13.57 2.98
N PRO A 117 -28.84 -12.69 3.05
CA PRO A 117 -29.36 -12.18 4.32
C PRO A 117 -29.73 -13.32 5.29
N THR A 118 -28.96 -13.46 6.37
CA THR A 118 -29.08 -14.58 7.32
C THR A 118 -29.20 -14.05 8.74
N ARG A 119 -30.11 -14.64 9.54
CA ARG A 119 -30.21 -14.32 10.98
C ARG A 119 -29.12 -15.06 11.75
N VAL A 120 -28.26 -14.31 12.44
CA VAL A 120 -27.18 -14.84 13.27
C VAL A 120 -27.54 -14.62 14.75
N GLN A 121 -27.38 -15.64 15.59
CA GLN A 121 -27.60 -15.52 17.03
C GLN A 121 -26.47 -14.71 17.69
N THR A 122 -26.83 -13.77 18.55
CA THR A 122 -25.87 -12.87 19.23
C THR A 122 -25.66 -13.18 20.71
N GLY A 123 -26.31 -14.23 21.23
CA GLY A 123 -26.49 -14.48 22.66
C GLY A 123 -27.93 -14.28 23.10
#